data_AF-A0A916JGR3-F1
#
_entry.id   AF-A0A916JGR3-F1
#
_cell.length_a   1.000
_cell.length_b   1.000
_cell.length_c   1.000
_cell.angle_alpha   90.00
_cell.angle_beta   90.00
_cell.angle_gamma   90.00
#
_symmetry.space_group_name_H-M   'P 1'
#
loop_
_entity.id
_entity.type
_entity.pdbx_description
1 polymer ?
#
loop_
_entity_poly.entity_id
_entity_poly.type
_entity_poly.pdbx_seq_one_letter_code
_entity_poly.pdbx_strand_id
1 'polypeptide(L)'
;MLSLFSTSSDKAGFRLQYMEVYNWGTFNEKVFRINPKGNNSLLTGANASGKSTYIDALLTLIVPAKKDRFYNQSSGVEKKGDRTEETYVLGHYGNIQEEGKTSTSTQKLRDTNTYSVIIASFSNSDQKQITLFQVRWFSNNELRRQFGIAHVPLEVESDFGQFDSKGNWKKVLDKKYNSNVTKKKIEFIDGPTAYAERMADLFGMRSTKALTLFNQVVGVKVLEDLDDFIRTNMLEEQDAEAEFIQLKESFLTLMDAKTNIEKAKEQIKQLTPINEIAIALTNIKADLFQLEKSKETSVYWFAKKGVELGEKELEKCKEELQRLNNELAELKEKESDLKNQETDLTVQIKSDEVGNQIEKLKTEITRLEKSKKLRSEKLDDYNKIAQSIAQIQVINATLKV
;
A
#
# COMPACT_ATOMS: atom_id res chain seq x y z
N MET A 1 -38.56 -9.31 -30.64
CA MET A 1 -38.52 -7.95 -30.05
C MET A 1 -38.50 -8.16 -28.52
N LEU A 2 -37.30 -8.15 -27.92
CA LEU A 2 -37.10 -8.36 -26.48
C LEU A 2 -37.35 -7.02 -25.77
N SER A 3 -38.55 -6.86 -25.23
CA SER A 3 -38.91 -5.70 -24.42
C SER A 3 -38.32 -5.90 -23.02
N LEU A 4 -37.14 -5.32 -22.76
CA LEU A 4 -36.45 -5.39 -21.46
C LEU A 4 -37.27 -4.77 -20.30
N PHE A 5 -38.28 -3.95 -20.60
CA PHE A 5 -39.31 -3.51 -19.66
C PHE A 5 -40.63 -3.35 -20.42
N SER A 6 -41.54 -4.32 -20.34
CA SER A 6 -42.90 -4.09 -20.86
C SER A 6 -43.57 -3.04 -19.98
N THR A 7 -43.70 -1.81 -20.47
CA THR A 7 -44.31 -0.67 -19.75
C THR A 7 -45.83 -0.74 -19.69
N SER A 8 -46.46 -1.77 -20.26
CA SER A 8 -47.85 -2.11 -19.96
C SER A 8 -47.93 -2.68 -18.54
N SER A 9 -48.26 -1.83 -17.57
CA SER A 9 -48.53 -2.19 -16.16
C SER A 9 -49.40 -3.45 -16.04
N ASP A 10 -50.31 -3.61 -16.99
CA ASP A 10 -51.33 -4.66 -17.01
C ASP A 10 -50.73 -6.06 -17.19
N LYS A 11 -49.48 -6.19 -17.66
CA LYS A 11 -48.81 -7.48 -17.92
C LYS A 11 -47.49 -7.67 -17.16
N ALA A 12 -47.09 -6.72 -16.34
CA ALA A 12 -45.89 -6.82 -15.51
C ALA A 12 -46.05 -7.83 -14.35
N GLY A 13 -44.93 -8.36 -13.85
CA GLY A 13 -44.89 -9.27 -12.70
C GLY A 13 -45.13 -10.75 -13.02
N PHE A 14 -45.03 -11.59 -11.99
CA PHE A 14 -45.34 -13.01 -12.07
C PHE A 14 -46.85 -13.25 -11.95
N ARG A 15 -47.41 -14.07 -12.83
CA ARG A 15 -48.84 -14.35 -12.91
C ARG A 15 -49.11 -15.83 -12.78
N LEU A 16 -50.13 -16.19 -12.01
CA LEU A 16 -50.53 -17.58 -11.78
C LEU A 16 -50.98 -18.24 -13.09
N GLN A 17 -50.24 -19.26 -13.53
CA GLN A 17 -50.54 -20.03 -14.74
C GLN A 17 -51.47 -21.19 -14.45
N TYR A 18 -51.11 -21.98 -13.44
CA TYR A 18 -51.91 -23.08 -12.94
C TYR A 18 -51.63 -23.34 -11.47
N MET A 19 -52.57 -24.02 -10.84
CA MET A 19 -52.43 -24.52 -9.47
C MET A 19 -53.00 -25.92 -9.41
N GLU A 20 -52.32 -26.81 -8.70
CA GLU A 20 -52.71 -28.19 -8.47
C GLU A 20 -52.77 -28.49 -6.99
N VAL A 21 -53.81 -29.22 -6.59
CA VAL A 21 -54.06 -29.63 -5.22
C VAL A 21 -54.35 -31.12 -5.19
N TYR A 22 -53.62 -31.83 -4.34
CA TYR A 22 -53.84 -33.25 -4.08
C TYR A 22 -53.98 -33.47 -2.58
N ASN A 23 -55.04 -34.20 -2.20
CA ASN A 23 -55.30 -34.55 -0.82
C ASN A 23 -55.28 -33.31 0.10
N TRP A 24 -56.23 -32.40 -0.07
CA TRP A 24 -56.32 -31.18 0.76
C TRP A 24 -57.79 -30.77 0.99
N GLY A 25 -58.17 -30.62 2.25
CA GLY A 25 -59.56 -30.45 2.67
C GLY A 25 -60.45 -31.55 2.06
N THR A 26 -61.48 -31.13 1.33
CA THR A 26 -62.43 -32.01 0.64
C THR A 26 -61.91 -32.61 -0.67
N PHE A 27 -60.75 -32.15 -1.18
CA PHE A 27 -60.12 -32.72 -2.38
C PHE A 27 -59.38 -34.00 -2.00
N ASN A 28 -59.82 -35.14 -2.54
CA ASN A 28 -59.34 -36.47 -2.17
C ASN A 28 -58.99 -37.33 -3.40
N GLU A 29 -57.88 -38.08 -3.31
CA GLU A 29 -57.43 -39.16 -4.22
C GLU A 29 -57.25 -38.79 -5.71
N LYS A 30 -57.50 -37.53 -6.08
CA LYS A 30 -57.34 -37.01 -7.44
C LYS A 30 -56.61 -35.68 -7.40
N VAL A 31 -55.89 -35.38 -8.48
CA VAL A 31 -55.28 -34.07 -8.67
C VAL A 31 -56.33 -33.12 -9.22
N PHE A 32 -56.61 -32.05 -8.46
CA PHE A 32 -57.50 -30.99 -8.89
C PHE A 32 -56.66 -29.84 -9.41
N ARG A 33 -56.88 -29.46 -10.67
CA ARG A 33 -56.12 -28.40 -11.35
C ARG A 33 -57.02 -27.26 -11.78
N ILE A 34 -56.56 -26.03 -11.55
CA ILE A 34 -57.09 -24.83 -12.20
C ILE A 34 -56.02 -24.24 -13.11
N ASN A 35 -56.45 -23.64 -14.23
CA ASN A 35 -55.55 -23.05 -15.21
C ASN A 35 -55.93 -21.58 -15.54
N PRO A 36 -55.67 -20.62 -14.63
CA PRO A 36 -55.92 -19.20 -14.88
C PRO A 36 -55.15 -18.63 -16.09
N LYS A 37 -54.00 -19.25 -16.45
CA LYS A 37 -53.15 -18.83 -17.57
C LYS A 37 -52.76 -17.35 -17.52
N GLY A 38 -52.54 -16.82 -16.31
CA GLY A 38 -52.18 -15.43 -16.05
C GLY A 38 -53.33 -14.41 -16.17
N ASN A 39 -54.58 -14.87 -16.32
CA ASN A 39 -55.76 -14.03 -16.46
C ASN A 39 -56.65 -14.05 -15.20
N ASN A 40 -57.59 -13.10 -15.14
CA ASN A 40 -58.64 -13.09 -14.12
C ASN A 40 -59.50 -14.36 -14.24
N SER A 41 -59.76 -15.02 -13.11
CA SER A 41 -60.53 -16.25 -13.03
C SER A 41 -61.63 -16.13 -11.99
N LEU A 42 -62.84 -16.57 -12.33
CA LEU A 42 -63.98 -16.63 -11.41
C LEU A 42 -64.20 -18.07 -10.95
N LEU A 43 -64.05 -18.32 -9.65
CA LEU A 43 -64.33 -19.62 -9.05
C LEU A 43 -65.79 -19.68 -8.59
N THR A 44 -66.63 -20.42 -9.33
CA THR A 44 -68.06 -20.60 -9.03
C THR A 44 -68.39 -22.04 -8.64
N GLY A 45 -69.51 -22.23 -7.94
CA GLY A 45 -69.97 -23.53 -7.45
C GLY A 45 -70.95 -23.40 -6.29
N ALA A 46 -71.61 -24.49 -5.90
CA ALA A 46 -72.52 -24.51 -4.75
C ALA A 46 -71.82 -24.21 -3.42
N ASN A 47 -72.58 -23.86 -2.38
CA ASN A 47 -72.03 -23.78 -1.02
C ASN A 47 -71.41 -25.13 -0.62
N ALA A 48 -70.32 -25.09 0.14
CA ALA A 48 -69.52 -26.26 0.53
C ALA A 48 -68.88 -27.07 -0.63
N SER A 49 -68.85 -26.56 -1.86
CA SER A 49 -68.19 -27.23 -3.00
C SER A 49 -66.65 -27.20 -2.97
N GLY A 50 -66.03 -26.75 -1.87
CA GLY A 50 -64.57 -26.68 -1.73
C GLY A 50 -63.90 -25.41 -2.29
N LYS A 51 -64.67 -24.37 -2.67
CA LYS A 51 -64.11 -23.11 -3.20
C LYS A 51 -63.14 -22.44 -2.23
N SER A 52 -63.61 -22.15 -1.01
CA SER A 52 -62.77 -21.56 0.04
C SER A 52 -61.61 -22.48 0.41
N THR A 53 -61.80 -23.80 0.41
CA THR A 53 -60.73 -24.79 0.62
C THR A 53 -59.60 -24.67 -0.41
N TYR A 54 -59.94 -24.37 -1.67
CA TYR A 54 -58.97 -24.16 -2.73
C TYR A 54 -58.20 -22.85 -2.56
N ILE A 55 -58.91 -21.77 -2.18
CA ILE A 55 -58.27 -20.49 -1.84
C ILE A 55 -57.38 -20.63 -0.61
N ASP A 56 -57.83 -21.37 0.41
CA ASP A 56 -57.04 -21.70 1.59
C ASP A 56 -55.76 -22.45 1.20
N ALA A 57 -55.79 -23.35 0.20
CA ALA A 57 -54.57 -24.00 -0.31
C ALA A 57 -53.59 -23.00 -0.93
N LEU A 58 -54.09 -22.03 -1.71
CA LEU A 58 -53.25 -20.99 -2.31
C LEU A 58 -52.62 -20.11 -1.21
N LEU A 59 -53.41 -19.79 -0.19
CA LEU A 59 -52.98 -19.04 0.97
C LEU A 59 -51.94 -19.82 1.78
N THR A 60 -52.11 -21.13 1.96
CA THR A 60 -51.10 -22.01 2.56
C THR A 60 -49.78 -21.97 1.78
N LEU A 61 -49.87 -21.92 0.45
CA LEU A 61 -48.69 -21.91 -0.42
C LEU A 61 -47.92 -20.59 -0.38
N ILE A 62 -48.63 -19.46 -0.35
CA ILE A 62 -48.05 -18.10 -0.37
C ILE A 62 -47.67 -17.61 1.02
N VAL A 63 -48.42 -17.98 2.06
CA VAL A 63 -48.18 -17.53 3.44
C VAL A 63 -47.73 -18.73 4.27
N PRO A 64 -46.44 -19.09 4.24
CA PRO A 64 -45.96 -20.37 4.78
C PRO A 64 -45.97 -20.45 6.31
N ALA A 65 -45.83 -19.30 6.98
CA ALA A 65 -45.77 -19.21 8.44
C ALA A 65 -47.16 -19.40 9.06
N LYS A 66 -47.30 -20.41 9.94
CA LYS A 66 -48.58 -20.75 10.58
C LYS A 66 -49.15 -19.60 11.42
N LYS A 67 -48.29 -18.82 12.09
CA LYS A 67 -48.69 -17.67 12.93
C LYS A 67 -49.40 -16.57 12.13
N ASP A 68 -49.08 -16.45 10.84
CA ASP A 68 -49.55 -15.39 9.97
C ASP A 68 -50.70 -15.88 9.07
N ARG A 69 -51.24 -17.10 9.30
CA ARG A 69 -52.31 -17.71 8.50
C ARG A 69 -53.62 -17.83 9.28
N PHE A 70 -54.71 -17.42 8.65
CA PHE A 70 -56.06 -17.64 9.17
C PHE A 70 -56.93 -18.27 8.08
N TYR A 71 -57.33 -19.52 8.29
CA TYR A 71 -58.21 -20.24 7.37
C TYR A 71 -59.68 -19.86 7.56
N ASN A 72 -60.48 -20.04 6.51
CA ASN A 72 -61.94 -19.94 6.55
C ASN A 72 -62.50 -18.56 6.94
N GLN A 73 -61.74 -17.49 6.72
CA GLN A 73 -62.15 -16.11 7.04
C GLN A 73 -63.43 -15.66 6.30
N SER A 74 -63.69 -16.22 5.11
CA SER A 74 -64.88 -15.89 4.30
C SER A 74 -66.23 -16.33 4.91
N SER A 75 -66.22 -17.13 5.97
CA SER A 75 -67.41 -17.78 6.51
C SER A 75 -68.05 -17.06 7.71
N GLY A 76 -67.50 -15.91 8.14
CA GLY A 76 -68.08 -15.04 9.18
C GLY A 76 -68.13 -15.60 10.61
N VAL A 77 -67.75 -16.86 10.82
CA VAL A 77 -67.74 -17.52 12.13
C VAL A 77 -66.31 -17.49 12.70
N GLU A 78 -66.07 -16.56 13.62
CA GLU A 78 -64.84 -16.50 14.42
C GLU A 78 -64.81 -17.63 15.46
N LYS A 79 -64.56 -18.86 15.03
CA LYS A 79 -64.05 -19.90 15.93
C LYS A 79 -62.60 -20.17 15.62
N LYS A 80 -61.74 -19.46 16.36
CA LYS A 80 -60.28 -19.66 16.35
C LYS A 80 -60.01 -21.13 16.73
N GLY A 81 -59.51 -21.92 15.78
CA GLY A 81 -59.08 -23.30 16.01
C GLY A 81 -59.89 -24.42 15.35
N ASP A 82 -61.01 -24.13 14.67
CA ASP A 82 -61.83 -25.18 14.01
C ASP A 82 -61.16 -25.78 12.76
N ARG A 83 -60.25 -25.04 12.12
CA ARG A 83 -59.50 -25.51 10.96
C ARG A 83 -58.00 -25.27 11.11
N THR A 84 -57.24 -26.34 11.05
CA THR A 84 -55.76 -26.33 11.10
C THR A 84 -55.21 -27.03 9.86
N GLU A 85 -53.90 -26.92 9.61
CA GLU A 85 -53.28 -27.67 8.51
C GLU A 85 -53.54 -29.16 8.62
N GLU A 86 -53.52 -29.69 9.85
CA GLU A 86 -53.81 -31.08 10.14
C GLU A 86 -55.25 -31.44 9.72
N THR A 87 -56.24 -30.58 9.96
CA THR A 87 -57.62 -30.83 9.52
C THR A 87 -57.78 -30.79 8.00
N TYR A 88 -57.01 -29.94 7.30
CA TYR A 88 -56.99 -29.95 5.83
C TYR A 88 -56.28 -31.18 5.27
N VAL A 89 -55.19 -31.66 5.89
CA VAL A 89 -54.49 -32.88 5.46
C VAL A 89 -55.25 -34.15 5.82
N LEU A 90 -56.12 -34.15 6.81
CA LEU A 90 -57.00 -35.30 7.09
C LEU A 90 -58.36 -35.20 6.39
N GLY A 91 -58.68 -34.03 5.83
CA GLY A 91 -59.95 -33.77 5.17
C GLY A 91 -61.14 -33.85 6.12
N HIS A 92 -61.10 -33.13 7.23
CA HIS A 92 -62.25 -33.05 8.14
C HIS A 92 -63.42 -32.33 7.45
N TYR A 93 -64.60 -32.96 7.42
CA TYR A 93 -65.77 -32.41 6.71
C TYR A 93 -67.07 -32.45 7.50
N GLY A 94 -67.12 -33.15 8.63
CA GLY A 94 -68.33 -33.30 9.43
C GLY A 94 -68.04 -33.81 10.83
N ASN A 95 -69.04 -33.74 11.69
CA ASN A 95 -69.02 -34.25 13.05
C ASN A 95 -70.24 -35.15 13.23
N ILE A 96 -70.05 -36.40 13.65
CA ILE A 96 -71.14 -37.30 14.04
C ILE A 96 -71.21 -37.35 15.56
N GLN A 97 -72.40 -37.20 16.10
CA GLN A 97 -72.68 -37.58 17.47
C GLN A 97 -73.39 -38.94 17.44
N GLU A 98 -72.71 -39.99 17.90
CA GLU A 98 -73.31 -41.32 18.01
C GLU A 98 -74.33 -41.34 19.16
N GLU A 99 -75.50 -41.94 18.92
CA GLU A 99 -76.58 -42.04 19.89
C GLU A 99 -76.07 -42.82 21.13
N GLY A 100 -76.01 -42.15 22.28
CA GLY A 100 -75.50 -42.72 23.55
C GLY A 100 -74.06 -42.36 23.92
N LYS A 101 -73.30 -41.63 23.08
CA LYS A 101 -71.99 -41.06 23.45
C LYS A 101 -72.07 -39.55 23.68
N THR A 102 -71.50 -39.09 24.79
CA THR A 102 -71.40 -37.66 25.12
C THR A 102 -70.38 -36.91 24.23
N SER A 103 -69.49 -37.63 23.55
CA SER A 103 -68.44 -37.06 22.69
C SER A 103 -68.77 -37.15 21.21
N THR A 104 -68.56 -36.03 20.51
CA THR A 104 -68.70 -35.92 19.06
C THR A 104 -67.45 -36.49 18.36
N SER A 105 -67.62 -37.37 17.38
CA SER A 105 -66.55 -37.92 16.55
C SER A 105 -66.43 -37.14 15.24
N THR A 106 -65.24 -36.63 14.93
CA THR A 106 -65.00 -35.90 13.68
C THR A 106 -64.78 -36.85 12.51
N GLN A 107 -65.59 -36.70 11.46
CA GLN A 107 -65.44 -37.42 10.20
C GLN A 107 -64.23 -36.88 9.41
N LYS A 108 -63.42 -37.80 8.90
CA LYS A 108 -62.19 -37.51 8.15
C LYS A 108 -62.22 -38.30 6.84
N LEU A 109 -61.78 -37.68 5.75
CA LEU A 109 -61.63 -38.37 4.46
C LEU A 109 -60.38 -39.26 4.42
N ARG A 110 -59.37 -38.95 5.24
CA ARG A 110 -58.05 -39.57 5.20
C ARG A 110 -57.51 -39.85 6.60
N ASP A 111 -56.63 -40.84 6.66
CA ASP A 111 -55.87 -41.19 7.86
C ASP A 111 -54.47 -40.54 7.86
N THR A 112 -53.62 -40.91 8.81
CA THR A 112 -52.24 -40.39 8.91
C THR A 112 -51.29 -41.01 7.88
N ASN A 113 -51.73 -41.99 7.08
CA ASN A 113 -50.92 -42.59 6.02
C ASN A 113 -51.08 -41.86 4.67
N THR A 114 -51.63 -40.64 4.68
CA THR A 114 -51.73 -39.77 3.51
C THR A 114 -50.58 -38.78 3.42
N TYR A 115 -50.32 -38.32 2.21
CA TYR A 115 -49.61 -37.07 1.94
C TYR A 115 -50.53 -36.10 1.20
N SER A 116 -50.18 -34.82 1.25
CA SER A 116 -50.86 -33.71 0.60
C SER A 116 -49.84 -32.89 -0.17
N VAL A 117 -50.20 -32.49 -1.39
CA VAL A 117 -49.34 -31.69 -2.27
C VAL A 117 -50.12 -30.49 -2.77
N ILE A 118 -49.52 -29.31 -2.64
CA ILE A 118 -50.04 -28.06 -3.18
C ILE A 118 -48.95 -27.47 -4.08
N ILE A 119 -49.29 -27.19 -5.34
CA ILE A 119 -48.38 -26.60 -6.33
C ILE A 119 -49.07 -25.40 -6.98
N ALA A 120 -48.33 -24.33 -7.20
CA ALA A 120 -48.75 -23.24 -8.09
C ALA A 120 -47.58 -22.77 -8.94
N SER A 121 -47.80 -22.69 -10.25
CA SER A 121 -46.81 -22.20 -11.20
C SER A 121 -47.15 -20.79 -11.66
N PHE A 122 -46.15 -19.93 -11.67
CA PHE A 122 -46.23 -18.55 -12.06
C PHE A 122 -45.28 -18.28 -13.21
N SER A 123 -45.67 -17.41 -14.14
CA SER A 123 -44.78 -16.95 -15.20
C SER A 123 -44.86 -15.44 -15.37
N ASN A 124 -43.75 -14.83 -15.79
CA ASN A 124 -43.69 -13.43 -16.15
C ASN A 124 -43.66 -13.24 -17.69
N SER A 125 -43.65 -11.98 -18.14
CA SER A 125 -43.53 -11.60 -19.56
C SER A 125 -42.23 -12.06 -20.22
N ASP A 126 -41.15 -12.23 -19.44
CA ASP A 126 -39.85 -12.75 -19.90
C ASP A 126 -39.83 -14.29 -19.99
N GLN A 127 -40.97 -14.95 -19.83
CA GLN A 127 -41.11 -16.42 -19.80
C GLN A 127 -40.30 -17.10 -18.69
N LYS A 128 -39.87 -16.36 -17.65
CA LYS A 128 -39.35 -16.98 -16.42
C LYS A 128 -40.50 -17.68 -15.72
N GLN A 129 -40.26 -18.91 -15.32
CA GLN A 129 -41.25 -19.75 -14.65
C GLN A 129 -40.78 -20.04 -13.23
N ILE A 130 -41.69 -19.85 -12.27
CA ILE A 130 -41.45 -20.13 -10.86
C ILE A 130 -42.63 -20.97 -10.37
N THR A 131 -42.33 -22.18 -9.93
CA THR A 131 -43.31 -23.11 -9.39
C THR A 131 -43.05 -23.27 -7.89
N LEU A 132 -44.01 -22.83 -7.10
CA LEU A 132 -44.03 -23.01 -5.66
C LEU A 132 -44.69 -24.34 -5.34
N PHE A 133 -44.09 -25.12 -4.45
CA PHE A 133 -44.71 -26.36 -3.96
C PHE A 133 -44.53 -26.55 -2.46
N GLN A 134 -45.53 -27.19 -1.85
CA GLN A 134 -45.48 -27.63 -0.46
C GLN A 134 -46.02 -29.05 -0.35
N VAL A 135 -45.28 -29.90 0.35
CA VAL A 135 -45.68 -31.29 0.62
C VAL A 135 -45.85 -31.48 2.12
N ARG A 136 -46.94 -32.13 2.51
CA ARG A 136 -47.28 -32.41 3.91
C ARG A 136 -47.61 -33.87 4.10
N TRP A 137 -47.12 -34.47 5.17
CA TRP A 137 -47.38 -35.87 5.51
C TRP A 137 -47.25 -36.08 7.02
N PHE A 138 -47.83 -37.14 7.56
CA PHE A 138 -47.59 -37.47 8.96
C PHE A 138 -46.39 -38.41 9.08
N SER A 139 -45.57 -38.17 10.09
CA SER A 139 -44.49 -39.06 10.51
C SER A 139 -44.50 -39.09 12.03
N ASN A 140 -44.60 -40.27 12.64
CA ASN A 140 -44.73 -40.44 14.09
C ASN A 140 -45.88 -39.60 14.69
N ASN A 141 -47.05 -39.57 14.02
CA ASN A 141 -48.22 -38.76 14.36
C ASN A 141 -48.00 -37.23 14.37
N GLU A 142 -46.86 -36.74 13.90
CA GLU A 142 -46.61 -35.31 13.70
C GLU A 142 -46.71 -34.93 12.23
N LEU A 143 -47.34 -33.78 11.95
CA LEU A 143 -47.42 -33.24 10.60
C LEU A 143 -46.06 -32.65 10.18
N ARG A 144 -45.39 -33.33 9.25
CA ARG A 144 -44.18 -32.88 8.59
C ARG A 144 -44.52 -32.06 7.35
N ARG A 145 -43.63 -31.12 7.02
CA ARG A 145 -43.78 -30.13 5.95
C ARG A 145 -42.46 -30.02 5.21
N GLN A 146 -42.50 -30.06 3.88
CA GLN A 146 -41.39 -29.70 3.02
C GLN A 146 -41.81 -28.56 2.12
N PHE A 147 -41.01 -27.51 2.11
CA PHE A 147 -41.16 -26.37 1.23
C PHE A 147 -40.19 -26.48 0.06
N GLY A 148 -40.59 -26.03 -1.12
CA GLY A 148 -39.68 -25.94 -2.23
C GLY A 148 -40.15 -25.03 -3.36
N ILE A 149 -39.17 -24.61 -4.16
CA ILE A 149 -39.34 -23.68 -5.26
C ILE A 149 -38.62 -24.28 -6.47
N ALA A 150 -39.27 -24.25 -7.62
CA ALA A 150 -38.70 -24.72 -8.87
C ALA A 150 -38.70 -23.62 -9.93
N HIS A 151 -37.63 -23.54 -10.72
CA HIS A 151 -37.49 -22.65 -11.88
C HIS A 151 -37.99 -23.30 -13.18
N VAL A 152 -38.85 -24.30 -13.03
CA VAL A 152 -39.44 -25.15 -14.09
C VAL A 152 -40.88 -25.48 -13.72
N PRO A 153 -41.74 -25.85 -14.68
CA PRO A 153 -43.09 -26.30 -14.36
C PRO A 153 -43.02 -27.69 -13.73
N LEU A 154 -43.82 -27.93 -12.70
CA LEU A 154 -43.99 -29.22 -12.03
C LEU A 154 -45.47 -29.59 -12.00
N GLU A 155 -45.76 -30.89 -12.09
CA GLU A 155 -47.12 -31.42 -11.97
C GLU A 155 -47.16 -32.52 -10.90
N VAL A 156 -48.23 -32.58 -10.13
CA VAL A 156 -48.37 -33.52 -9.01
C VAL A 156 -48.27 -34.96 -9.51
N GLU A 157 -48.95 -35.29 -10.61
CA GLU A 157 -48.97 -36.65 -11.15
C GLU A 157 -47.57 -37.10 -11.62
N SER A 158 -46.82 -36.24 -12.29
CA SER A 158 -45.51 -36.58 -12.85
C SER A 158 -44.35 -36.50 -11.87
N ASP A 159 -44.41 -35.59 -10.89
CA ASP A 159 -43.28 -35.24 -10.03
C ASP A 159 -43.45 -35.68 -8.58
N PHE A 160 -44.68 -35.90 -8.12
CA PHE A 160 -44.99 -36.27 -6.74
C PHE A 160 -45.77 -37.58 -6.60
N GLY A 161 -46.04 -38.30 -7.69
CA GLY A 161 -46.80 -39.56 -7.67
C GLY A 161 -46.14 -40.71 -6.89
N GLN A 162 -44.81 -40.72 -6.76
CA GLN A 162 -44.06 -41.73 -5.98
C GLN A 162 -43.57 -41.17 -4.63
N PHE A 163 -44.50 -40.62 -3.84
CA PHE A 163 -44.18 -40.08 -2.52
C PHE A 163 -43.81 -41.18 -1.52
N ASP A 164 -42.78 -40.94 -0.70
CA ASP A 164 -42.43 -41.76 0.45
C ASP A 164 -42.07 -40.93 1.69
N SER A 165 -42.48 -41.38 2.88
CA SER A 165 -42.21 -40.67 4.14
C SER A 165 -40.72 -40.63 4.53
N LYS A 166 -39.87 -41.47 3.91
CA LYS A 166 -38.42 -41.53 4.15
C LYS A 166 -37.62 -40.50 3.33
N GLY A 167 -38.28 -39.75 2.46
CA GLY A 167 -37.67 -38.65 1.69
C GLY A 167 -36.91 -39.08 0.44
N ASN A 168 -37.14 -40.29 -0.09
CA ASN A 168 -36.56 -40.69 -1.38
C ASN A 168 -37.13 -39.88 -2.56
N TRP A 169 -38.41 -39.48 -2.51
CA TRP A 169 -39.05 -38.63 -3.51
C TRP A 169 -38.29 -37.31 -3.70
N LYS A 170 -37.76 -36.73 -2.61
CA LYS A 170 -36.90 -35.53 -2.63
C LYS A 170 -35.63 -35.79 -3.43
N LYS A 171 -34.98 -36.93 -3.21
CA LYS A 171 -33.75 -37.35 -3.92
C LYS A 171 -34.02 -37.66 -5.40
N VAL A 172 -35.15 -38.31 -5.70
CA VAL A 172 -35.57 -38.60 -7.08
C VAL A 172 -35.83 -37.30 -7.84
N LEU A 173 -36.53 -36.35 -7.22
CA LEU A 173 -36.84 -35.05 -7.81
C LEU A 173 -35.58 -34.20 -7.99
N ASP A 174 -34.70 -34.16 -6.99
CA ASP A 174 -33.39 -33.50 -7.08
C ASP A 174 -32.54 -34.11 -8.20
N LYS A 175 -32.45 -35.44 -8.28
CA LYS A 175 -31.72 -36.13 -9.36
C LYS A 175 -32.34 -35.85 -10.73
N LYS A 176 -33.67 -35.83 -10.86
CA LYS A 176 -34.37 -35.60 -12.13
C LYS A 176 -34.10 -34.20 -12.70
N TYR A 177 -34.05 -33.17 -11.86
CA TYR A 177 -34.00 -31.78 -12.30
C TYR A 177 -32.67 -31.06 -12.05
N ASN A 178 -31.88 -31.49 -11.06
CA ASN A 178 -30.61 -30.86 -10.69
C ASN A 178 -29.36 -31.66 -11.12
N SER A 179 -29.50 -32.84 -11.73
CA SER A 179 -28.35 -33.53 -12.32
C SER A 179 -27.80 -32.76 -13.52
N ASN A 180 -26.47 -32.59 -13.59
CA ASN A 180 -25.76 -32.00 -14.73
C ASN A 180 -26.14 -30.55 -15.09
N VAL A 181 -26.59 -29.75 -14.11
CA VAL A 181 -26.92 -28.33 -14.32
C VAL A 181 -26.11 -27.42 -13.40
N THR A 182 -25.63 -26.30 -13.94
CA THR A 182 -24.81 -25.31 -13.21
C THR A 182 -25.62 -24.52 -12.17
N LYS A 183 -26.94 -24.39 -12.37
CA LYS A 183 -27.88 -23.74 -11.45
C LYS A 183 -28.97 -24.74 -11.08
N LYS A 184 -29.28 -24.83 -9.79
CA LYS A 184 -30.37 -25.68 -9.29
C LYS A 184 -31.70 -25.22 -9.91
N LYS A 185 -32.38 -26.14 -10.58
CA LYS A 185 -33.73 -25.95 -11.09
C LYS A 185 -34.78 -26.15 -10.00
N ILE A 186 -34.50 -27.00 -9.01
CA ILE A 186 -35.37 -27.23 -7.85
C ILE A 186 -34.60 -26.93 -6.57
N GLU A 187 -35.20 -26.12 -5.71
CA GLU A 187 -34.67 -25.72 -4.42
C GLU A 187 -35.59 -26.25 -3.33
N PHE A 188 -35.06 -27.11 -2.46
CA PHE A 188 -35.76 -27.51 -1.24
C PHE A 188 -35.34 -26.58 -0.11
N ILE A 189 -36.31 -26.02 0.58
CA ILE A 189 -36.09 -24.99 1.59
C ILE A 189 -36.53 -25.52 2.95
N ASP A 190 -35.66 -25.32 3.93
CA ASP A 190 -35.89 -25.78 5.29
C ASP A 190 -36.54 -24.66 6.11
N GLY A 191 -37.81 -24.88 6.44
CA GLY A 191 -38.59 -23.97 7.27
C GLY A 191 -39.36 -22.89 6.50
N PRO A 192 -40.44 -22.37 7.13
CA PRO A 192 -41.35 -21.42 6.49
C PRO A 192 -40.74 -20.04 6.26
N THR A 193 -39.86 -19.56 7.15
CA THR A 193 -39.24 -18.22 7.05
C THR A 193 -38.31 -18.12 5.85
N ALA A 194 -37.36 -19.06 5.72
CA ALA A 194 -36.45 -19.10 4.58
C ALA A 194 -37.19 -19.28 3.25
N TYR A 195 -38.29 -20.04 3.24
CA TYR A 195 -39.13 -20.19 2.05
C TYR A 195 -39.87 -18.89 1.70
N ALA A 196 -40.37 -18.15 2.70
CA ALA A 196 -41.00 -16.85 2.50
C ALA A 196 -40.01 -15.82 1.93
N GLU A 197 -38.80 -15.73 2.50
CA GLU A 197 -37.75 -14.82 2.06
C GLU A 197 -37.32 -15.14 0.62
N ARG A 198 -37.01 -16.42 0.34
CA ARG A 198 -36.62 -16.85 -1.01
C ARG A 198 -37.71 -16.58 -2.04
N MET A 199 -38.96 -16.77 -1.67
CA MET A 199 -40.10 -16.45 -2.54
C MET A 199 -40.24 -14.94 -2.73
N ALA A 200 -40.15 -14.13 -1.67
CA ALA A 200 -40.18 -12.68 -1.77
C ALA A 200 -39.10 -12.14 -2.72
N ASP A 201 -37.86 -12.62 -2.59
CA ASP A 201 -36.74 -12.25 -3.47
C ASP A 201 -37.02 -12.58 -4.94
N LEU A 202 -37.49 -13.80 -5.20
CA LEU A 202 -37.73 -14.30 -6.55
C LEU A 202 -38.86 -13.58 -7.27
N PHE A 203 -39.90 -13.18 -6.53
CA PHE A 203 -41.03 -12.42 -7.06
C PHE A 203 -40.77 -10.91 -7.08
N GLY A 204 -39.61 -10.44 -6.59
CA GLY A 204 -39.24 -9.02 -6.54
C GLY A 204 -40.01 -8.22 -5.48
N MET A 205 -40.44 -8.87 -4.39
CA MET A 205 -41.07 -8.23 -3.26
C MET A 205 -40.00 -7.60 -2.36
N ARG A 206 -40.29 -6.43 -1.76
CA ARG A 206 -39.36 -5.74 -0.86
C ARG A 206 -39.26 -6.38 0.52
N SER A 207 -40.34 -7.01 0.97
CA SER A 207 -40.43 -7.59 2.31
C SER A 207 -41.41 -8.77 2.34
N THR A 208 -41.15 -9.72 3.23
CA THR A 208 -42.08 -10.82 3.55
C THR A 208 -43.39 -10.34 4.19
N LYS A 209 -43.45 -9.09 4.70
CA LYS A 209 -44.70 -8.44 5.14
C LYS A 209 -45.77 -8.41 4.05
N ALA A 210 -45.37 -8.35 2.77
CA ALA A 210 -46.29 -8.42 1.64
C ALA A 210 -47.12 -9.73 1.62
N LEU A 211 -46.57 -10.82 2.16
CA LEU A 211 -47.28 -12.10 2.27
C LEU A 211 -48.35 -12.05 3.36
N THR A 212 -48.07 -11.35 4.47
CA THR A 212 -49.05 -11.13 5.54
C THR A 212 -50.21 -10.26 5.05
N LEU A 213 -49.91 -9.22 4.27
CA LEU A 213 -50.90 -8.41 3.59
C LEU A 213 -51.82 -9.24 2.69
N PHE A 214 -51.24 -10.15 1.91
CA PHE A 214 -52.02 -11.05 1.06
C PHE A 214 -53.04 -11.86 1.86
N ASN A 215 -52.68 -12.38 3.04
CA ASN A 215 -53.62 -13.08 3.92
C ASN A 215 -54.77 -12.18 4.37
N GLN A 216 -54.49 -10.94 4.77
CA GLN A 216 -55.50 -9.98 5.23
C GLN A 216 -56.47 -9.58 4.11
N VAL A 217 -55.95 -9.36 2.90
CA VAL A 217 -56.77 -9.01 1.72
C VAL A 217 -57.67 -10.17 1.30
N VAL A 218 -57.14 -11.40 1.22
CA VAL A 218 -57.93 -12.59 0.86
C VAL A 218 -59.00 -12.91 1.91
N GLY A 219 -58.73 -12.59 3.17
CA GLY A 219 -59.67 -12.78 4.27
C GLY A 219 -60.87 -11.85 4.27
N VAL A 220 -60.85 -10.76 3.49
CA VAL A 220 -61.88 -9.69 3.47
C VAL A 220 -62.27 -9.29 4.89
N LYS A 221 -61.30 -9.23 5.82
CA LYS A 221 -61.57 -8.65 7.12
C LYS A 221 -61.68 -7.15 6.89
N VAL A 222 -62.78 -6.55 7.35
CA VAL A 222 -62.92 -5.09 7.40
C VAL A 222 -61.66 -4.57 8.09
N LEU A 223 -60.83 -3.84 7.34
CA LEU A 223 -59.68 -3.16 7.90
C LEU A 223 -60.24 -2.18 8.93
N GLU A 224 -60.05 -2.46 10.21
CA GLU A 224 -60.61 -1.63 11.29
C GLU A 224 -60.05 -0.21 11.21
N ASP A 225 -58.73 -0.09 10.98
CA ASP A 225 -58.02 1.17 10.77
C ASP A 225 -57.12 1.06 9.53
N LEU A 226 -57.43 1.87 8.51
CA LEU A 226 -56.67 1.92 7.26
C LEU A 226 -55.29 2.56 7.47
N ASP A 227 -55.17 3.54 8.36
CA ASP A 227 -53.94 4.28 8.58
C ASP A 227 -52.92 3.41 9.31
N ASP A 228 -53.33 2.70 10.36
CA ASP A 228 -52.48 1.73 11.05
C ASP A 228 -52.09 0.57 10.13
N PHE A 229 -53.00 0.14 9.26
CA PHE A 229 -52.70 -0.89 8.25
C PHE A 229 -51.63 -0.43 7.26
N ILE A 230 -51.74 0.78 6.71
CA ILE A 230 -50.74 1.35 5.79
C ILE A 230 -49.41 1.52 6.53
N ARG A 231 -49.42 2.10 7.74
CA ARG A 231 -48.22 2.35 8.52
C ARG A 231 -47.47 1.07 8.87
N THR A 232 -48.17 0.01 9.24
CA THR A 232 -47.55 -1.24 9.69
C THR A 232 -47.05 -2.09 8.52
N ASN A 233 -47.80 -2.11 7.41
CA ASN A 233 -47.60 -3.08 6.34
C ASN A 233 -47.05 -2.50 5.04
N MET A 234 -47.27 -1.21 4.75
CA MET A 234 -46.77 -0.55 3.53
C MET A 234 -45.54 0.31 3.79
N LEU A 235 -45.37 0.81 5.01
CA LEU A 235 -44.17 1.53 5.42
C LEU A 235 -43.20 0.57 6.14
N GLU A 236 -41.94 0.58 5.71
CA GLU A 236 -40.88 -0.13 6.42
C GLU A 236 -40.53 0.66 7.68
N GLU A 237 -40.50 -0.02 8.83
CA GLU A 237 -39.96 0.58 10.05
C GLU A 237 -38.45 0.71 9.86
N GLN A 238 -37.97 1.94 9.71
CA GLN A 238 -36.55 2.24 9.73
C GLN A 238 -36.15 2.54 11.17
N ASP A 239 -35.11 1.84 11.66
CA ASP A 239 -34.50 2.13 12.95
C ASP A 239 -33.60 3.36 12.84
N ALA A 240 -34.25 4.51 12.68
CA ALA A 240 -33.58 5.80 12.50
C ALA A 240 -32.68 6.15 13.70
N GLU A 241 -32.98 5.62 14.88
CA GLU A 241 -32.16 5.83 16.08
C GLU A 241 -30.85 5.02 16.00
N ALA A 242 -30.90 3.76 15.58
CA ALA A 242 -29.69 2.98 15.34
C ALA A 242 -28.80 3.57 14.23
N GLU A 243 -29.40 4.01 13.11
CA GLU A 243 -28.64 4.69 12.03
C GLU A 243 -27.99 5.98 12.52
N PHE A 244 -28.71 6.78 13.32
CA PHE A 244 -28.17 8.00 13.92
C PHE A 244 -26.99 7.71 14.85
N ILE A 245 -27.08 6.66 15.69
CA ILE A 245 -26.00 6.25 16.58
C ILE A 245 -24.75 5.85 15.77
N GLN A 246 -24.91 5.04 14.72
CA GLN A 246 -23.79 4.65 13.84
C GLN A 246 -23.13 5.87 13.16
N LEU A 247 -23.95 6.82 12.68
CA LEU A 247 -23.45 8.05 12.07
C LEU A 247 -22.67 8.89 13.08
N LYS A 248 -23.19 9.02 14.30
CA LYS A 248 -22.54 9.76 15.40
C LYS A 248 -21.18 9.15 15.76
N GLU A 249 -21.11 7.83 15.92
CA GLU A 249 -19.85 7.13 16.22
C GLU A 249 -18.81 7.29 15.09
N SER A 250 -19.26 7.17 13.84
CA SER A 250 -18.42 7.39 12.66
C SER A 250 -17.87 8.81 12.62
N PHE A 251 -18.70 9.81 12.95
CA PHE A 251 -18.30 11.21 13.02
C PHE A 251 -17.25 11.46 14.11
N LEU A 252 -17.45 10.90 15.31
CA LEU A 252 -16.46 11.01 16.40
C LEU A 252 -15.11 10.42 16.00
N THR A 253 -15.13 9.23 15.39
CA THR A 253 -13.92 8.56 14.90
C THR A 253 -13.16 9.43 13.87
N LEU A 254 -13.88 10.05 12.94
CA LEU A 254 -13.28 10.96 11.95
C LEU A 254 -12.71 12.24 12.60
N MET A 255 -13.39 12.78 13.61
CA MET A 255 -12.93 13.95 14.33
C MET A 255 -11.66 13.67 15.13
N ASP A 256 -11.58 12.51 15.78
CA ASP A 256 -10.37 12.06 16.48
C ASP A 256 -9.21 11.84 15.51
N ALA A 257 -9.46 11.21 14.36
CA ALA A 257 -8.46 11.03 13.32
C ALA A 257 -7.91 12.37 12.81
N LYS A 258 -8.79 13.34 12.53
CA LYS A 258 -8.39 14.70 12.14
C LYS A 258 -7.52 15.35 13.22
N THR A 259 -7.96 15.29 14.47
CA THR A 259 -7.21 15.87 15.60
C THR A 259 -5.82 15.25 15.75
N ASN A 260 -5.70 13.93 15.55
CA ASN A 260 -4.41 13.24 15.59
C ASN A 260 -3.50 13.62 14.41
N ILE A 261 -4.06 13.80 13.22
CA ILE A 261 -3.31 14.28 12.04
C ILE A 261 -2.79 15.71 12.28
N GLU A 262 -3.63 16.60 12.83
CA GLU A 262 -3.21 17.97 13.18
C GLU A 262 -2.11 17.99 14.23
N LYS A 263 -2.23 17.17 15.29
CA LYS A 263 -1.16 16.98 16.28
C LYS A 263 0.14 16.49 15.66
N ALA A 264 0.09 15.46 14.82
CA ALA A 264 1.29 14.92 14.16
C ALA A 264 1.94 15.94 13.23
N LYS A 265 1.15 16.73 12.49
CA LYS A 265 1.67 17.83 11.66
C LYS A 265 2.40 18.88 12.48
N GLU A 266 1.85 19.29 13.61
CA GLU A 266 2.51 20.28 14.48
C GLU A 266 3.77 19.69 15.13
N GLN A 267 3.76 18.41 15.52
CA GLN A 267 4.95 17.72 16.01
C GLN A 267 6.07 17.69 14.96
N ILE A 268 5.75 17.33 13.70
CA ILE A 268 6.72 17.35 12.60
C ILE A 268 7.29 18.76 12.44
N LYS A 269 6.41 19.78 12.39
CA LYS A 269 6.81 21.18 12.25
C LYS A 269 7.76 21.64 13.37
N GLN A 270 7.54 21.21 14.61
CA GLN A 270 8.41 21.52 15.73
C GLN A 270 9.75 20.77 15.68
N LEU A 271 9.78 19.56 15.10
CA LEU A 271 10.99 18.75 14.97
C LEU A 271 11.85 19.12 13.75
N THR A 272 11.26 19.71 12.70
CA THR A 272 11.99 20.09 11.47
C THR A 272 13.23 20.94 11.74
N PRO A 273 13.18 22.03 12.54
CA PRO A 273 14.38 22.85 12.81
C PRO A 273 15.48 22.07 13.54
N ILE A 274 15.11 21.13 14.42
CA ILE A 274 16.08 20.29 15.14
C ILE A 274 16.80 19.37 14.15
N ASN A 275 16.06 18.77 13.22
CA ASN A 275 16.64 17.93 12.19
C ASN A 275 17.56 18.71 11.24
N GLU A 276 17.17 19.92 10.83
CA GLU A 276 18.00 20.81 10.01
C GLU A 276 19.33 21.15 10.70
N ILE A 277 19.27 21.50 11.99
CA ILE A 277 20.48 21.74 12.80
C ILE A 277 21.34 20.47 12.91
N ALA A 278 20.72 19.29 13.09
CA ALA A 278 21.44 18.03 13.18
C ALA A 278 22.18 17.69 11.87
N ILE A 279 21.54 17.91 10.72
CA ILE A 279 22.16 17.75 9.41
C ILE A 279 23.34 18.72 9.24
N ALA A 280 23.15 20.00 9.57
CA ALA A 280 24.22 21.00 9.50
C ALA A 280 25.42 20.62 10.37
N LEU A 281 25.17 20.15 11.60
CA LEU A 281 26.21 19.72 12.54
C LEU A 281 26.97 18.49 12.01
N THR A 282 26.26 17.56 11.37
CA THR A 282 26.86 16.38 10.74
C THR A 282 27.78 16.77 9.58
N ASN A 283 27.35 17.72 8.73
CA ASN A 283 28.19 18.23 7.64
C ASN A 283 29.43 18.95 8.18
N ILE A 284 29.27 19.83 9.17
CA ILE A 284 30.40 20.52 9.81
C ILE A 284 31.39 19.52 10.39
N LYS A 285 30.93 18.44 11.04
CA LYS A 285 31.82 17.38 11.54
C LYS A 285 32.58 16.67 10.43
N ALA A 286 31.92 16.39 9.30
CA ALA A 286 32.57 15.77 8.15
C ALA A 286 33.63 16.68 7.53
N ASP A 287 33.33 17.97 7.39
CA ASP A 287 34.27 18.98 6.88
C ASP A 287 35.47 19.14 7.81
N LEU A 288 35.24 19.18 9.12
CA LEU A 288 36.29 19.28 10.14
C LEU A 288 37.23 18.08 10.06
N PHE A 289 36.68 16.86 9.93
CA PHE A 289 37.48 15.65 9.74
C PHE A 289 38.32 15.69 8.45
N GLN A 290 37.77 16.18 7.33
CA GLN A 290 38.53 16.35 6.09
C GLN A 290 39.65 17.40 6.22
N LEU A 291 39.37 18.52 6.89
CA LEU A 291 40.33 19.59 7.13
C LEU A 291 41.47 19.11 8.04
N GLU A 292 41.18 18.37 9.10
CA GLU A 292 42.20 17.77 9.98
C GLU A 292 43.08 16.79 9.19
N LYS A 293 42.49 15.89 8.41
CA LYS A 293 43.24 14.96 7.55
C LYS A 293 44.11 15.70 6.53
N SER A 294 43.58 16.77 5.94
CA SER A 294 44.33 17.62 4.99
C SER A 294 45.48 18.34 5.67
N LYS A 295 45.29 18.84 6.89
CA LYS A 295 46.33 19.46 7.71
C LYS A 295 47.44 18.46 8.04
N GLU A 296 47.11 17.26 8.49
CA GLU A 296 48.10 16.21 8.77
C GLU A 296 48.88 15.81 7.50
N THR A 297 48.19 15.67 6.37
CA THR A 297 48.82 15.28 5.10
C THR A 297 49.63 16.43 4.48
N SER A 298 49.30 17.68 4.79
CA SER A 298 49.99 18.86 4.25
C SER A 298 51.48 18.87 4.59
N VAL A 299 51.86 18.34 5.76
CA VAL A 299 53.27 18.24 6.19
C VAL A 299 54.07 17.38 5.20
N TYR A 300 53.51 16.26 4.75
CA TYR A 300 54.14 15.41 3.73
C TYR A 300 54.24 16.12 2.38
N TRP A 301 53.21 16.87 1.99
CA TRP A 301 53.23 17.64 0.76
C TRP A 301 54.31 18.74 0.78
N PHE A 302 54.40 19.49 1.89
CA PHE A 302 55.43 20.52 2.08
C PHE A 302 56.84 19.91 2.12
N ALA A 303 57.03 18.76 2.79
CA ALA A 303 58.30 18.05 2.78
C ALA A 303 58.69 17.60 1.37
N LYS A 304 57.76 17.00 0.62
CA LYS A 304 57.99 16.59 -0.78
C LYS A 304 58.32 17.78 -1.68
N LYS A 305 57.59 18.90 -1.55
CA LYS A 305 57.86 20.12 -2.32
C LYS A 305 59.17 20.79 -1.91
N GLY A 306 59.54 20.73 -0.64
CA GLY A 306 60.83 21.17 -0.15
C GLY A 306 61.98 20.40 -0.78
N VAL A 307 61.86 19.08 -0.89
CA VAL A 307 62.85 18.24 -1.61
C VAL A 307 62.91 18.63 -3.09
N GLU A 308 61.77 18.74 -3.79
CA GLU A 308 61.75 19.09 -5.21
C GLU A 308 62.38 20.47 -5.49
N LEU A 309 62.10 21.46 -4.64
CA LEU A 309 62.71 22.79 -4.75
C LEU A 309 64.21 22.75 -4.39
N GLY A 310 64.58 21.99 -3.36
CA GLY A 310 65.97 21.81 -2.97
C GLY A 310 66.80 21.12 -4.06
N GLU A 311 66.25 20.12 -4.74
CA GLU A 311 66.87 19.47 -5.90
C GLU A 311 67.06 20.44 -7.07
N LYS A 312 66.07 21.31 -7.35
CA LYS A 312 66.21 22.35 -8.38
C LYS A 312 67.30 23.37 -8.06
N GLU A 313 67.36 23.84 -6.82
CA GLU A 313 68.41 24.78 -6.39
C GLU A 313 69.78 24.11 -6.35
N LEU A 314 69.86 22.84 -5.94
CA LEU A 314 71.09 22.07 -6.01
C LEU A 314 71.60 21.96 -7.45
N GLU A 315 70.72 21.72 -8.41
CA GLU A 315 71.10 21.61 -9.82
C GLU A 315 71.60 22.95 -10.36
N LYS A 316 70.94 24.07 -10.04
CA LYS A 316 71.44 25.41 -10.37
C LYS A 316 72.82 25.68 -9.76
N CYS A 317 73.01 25.35 -8.48
CA CYS A 317 74.31 25.50 -7.81
C CYS A 317 75.40 24.66 -8.47
N LYS A 318 75.08 23.44 -8.94
CA LYS A 318 76.05 22.61 -9.70
C LYS A 318 76.39 23.24 -11.04
N GLU A 319 75.40 23.75 -11.77
CA GLU A 319 75.62 24.46 -13.03
C GLU A 319 76.51 25.69 -12.83
N GLU A 320 76.25 26.50 -11.79
CA GLU A 320 77.10 27.63 -11.43
C GLU A 320 78.51 27.22 -11.03
N LEU A 321 78.64 26.17 -10.21
CA LEU A 321 79.93 25.64 -9.79
C LEU A 321 80.73 25.11 -10.99
N GLN A 322 80.08 24.46 -11.94
CA GLN A 322 80.70 24.02 -13.19
C GLN A 322 81.16 25.22 -14.03
N ARG A 323 80.34 26.27 -14.15
CA ARG A 323 80.72 27.51 -14.83
C ARG A 323 81.95 28.16 -14.18
N LEU A 324 81.92 28.35 -12.85
CA LEU A 324 83.03 28.93 -12.11
C LEU A 324 84.31 28.08 -12.23
N ASN A 325 84.20 26.75 -12.20
CA ASN A 325 85.35 25.88 -12.40
C ASN A 325 85.96 25.99 -13.81
N ASN A 326 85.11 26.13 -14.84
CA ASN A 326 85.58 26.38 -16.20
C ASN A 326 86.28 27.74 -16.30
N GLU A 327 85.68 28.80 -15.74
CA GLU A 327 86.31 30.13 -15.67
C GLU A 327 87.65 30.09 -14.93
N LEU A 328 87.74 29.34 -13.83
CA LEU A 328 88.95 29.18 -13.05
C LEU A 328 90.03 28.40 -13.82
N ALA A 329 89.64 27.40 -14.61
CA ALA A 329 90.55 26.67 -15.50
C ALA A 329 91.10 27.59 -16.60
N GLU A 330 90.24 28.37 -17.26
CA GLU A 330 90.66 29.36 -18.26
C GLU A 330 91.61 30.43 -17.68
N LEU A 331 91.32 30.91 -16.46
CA LEU A 331 92.17 31.88 -15.78
C LEU A 331 93.53 31.28 -15.41
N LYS A 332 93.58 30.02 -14.97
CA LYS A 332 94.84 29.31 -14.70
C LYS A 332 95.66 29.09 -15.96
N GLU A 333 95.01 28.78 -17.08
CA GLU A 333 95.68 28.66 -18.37
C GLU A 333 96.28 30.00 -18.80
N LYS A 334 95.51 31.09 -18.69
CA LYS A 334 96.02 32.46 -18.93
C LYS A 334 97.15 32.84 -17.98
N GLU A 335 97.07 32.49 -16.70
CA GLU A 335 98.14 32.72 -15.73
C GLU A 335 99.42 31.98 -16.14
N SER A 336 99.29 30.70 -16.54
CA SER A 336 100.40 29.91 -17.04
C SER A 336 101.03 30.51 -18.30
N ASP A 337 100.21 30.95 -19.26
CA ASP A 337 100.68 31.59 -20.49
C ASP A 337 101.40 32.91 -20.22
N LEU A 338 100.85 33.77 -19.35
CA LEU A 338 101.49 35.01 -18.93
C LEU A 338 102.81 34.75 -18.21
N LYS A 339 102.90 33.70 -17.39
CA LYS A 339 104.13 33.32 -16.69
C LYS A 339 105.18 32.77 -17.66
N ASN A 340 104.76 32.03 -18.68
CA ASN A 340 105.64 31.62 -19.77
C ASN A 340 106.15 32.84 -20.57
N GLN A 341 105.27 33.80 -20.89
CA GLN A 341 105.65 35.06 -21.53
C GLN A 341 106.60 35.90 -20.68
N GLU A 342 106.38 35.99 -19.37
CA GLU A 342 107.28 36.64 -18.41
C GLU A 342 108.66 35.98 -18.43
N THR A 343 108.69 34.65 -18.45
CA THR A 343 109.95 33.89 -18.50
C THR A 343 110.67 34.13 -19.83
N ASP A 344 109.97 34.11 -20.96
CA ASP A 344 110.53 34.38 -22.29
C ASP A 344 111.06 35.82 -22.41
N LEU A 345 110.32 36.82 -21.93
CA LEU A 345 110.76 38.22 -21.88
C LEU A 345 111.99 38.38 -20.98
N THR A 346 112.04 37.68 -19.85
CA THR A 346 113.22 37.67 -18.96
C THR A 346 114.45 37.08 -19.66
N VAL A 347 114.29 36.03 -20.46
CA VAL A 347 115.37 35.47 -21.27
C VAL A 347 115.80 36.46 -22.36
N GLN A 348 114.86 37.10 -23.06
CA GLN A 348 115.17 38.10 -24.10
C GLN A 348 115.96 39.28 -23.54
N ILE A 349 115.56 39.83 -22.39
CA ILE A 349 116.27 40.93 -21.71
C ILE A 349 117.69 40.52 -21.30
N LYS A 350 117.90 39.28 -20.87
CA LYS A 350 119.25 38.78 -20.53
C LYS A 350 120.13 38.50 -21.75
N SER A 351 119.53 38.26 -22.93
CA SER A 351 120.26 37.99 -24.17
C SER A 351 120.64 39.24 -24.96
N ASP A 352 120.11 40.41 -24.59
CA ASP A 352 120.37 41.67 -25.28
C ASP A 352 121.78 42.22 -24.92
N GLU A 353 122.61 42.50 -25.93
CA GLU A 353 124.02 42.95 -25.76
C GLU A 353 124.14 44.21 -24.88
N VAL A 354 123.08 45.03 -24.86
CA VAL A 354 122.97 46.24 -24.05
C VAL A 354 122.82 45.92 -22.55
N GLY A 355 122.12 44.85 -22.19
CA GLY A 355 121.92 44.42 -20.80
C GLY A 355 123.24 43.97 -20.13
N ASN A 356 124.06 43.23 -20.87
CA ASN A 356 125.40 42.82 -20.44
C ASN A 356 126.38 44.00 -20.28
N GLN A 357 126.24 45.05 -21.12
CA GLN A 357 127.04 46.27 -20.97
C GLN A 357 126.61 47.09 -19.73
N ILE A 358 125.31 47.15 -19.43
CA ILE A 358 124.78 47.85 -18.24
C ILE A 358 125.19 47.15 -16.94
N GLU A 359 125.23 45.82 -16.89
CA GLU A 359 125.67 45.09 -15.70
C GLU A 359 127.18 45.26 -15.43
N LYS A 360 128.00 45.29 -16.50
CA LYS A 360 129.43 45.63 -16.43
C LYS A 360 129.66 47.08 -15.96
N LEU A 361 128.87 48.03 -16.47
CA LEU A 361 128.95 49.43 -16.04
C LEU A 361 128.52 49.60 -14.57
N LYS A 362 127.50 48.87 -14.10
CA LYS A 362 127.08 48.88 -12.68
C LYS A 362 128.19 48.39 -11.76
N THR A 363 128.86 47.29 -12.10
CA THR A 363 129.98 46.74 -11.32
C THR A 363 131.20 47.67 -11.33
N GLU A 364 131.44 48.38 -12.43
CA GLU A 364 132.52 49.36 -12.54
C GLU A 364 132.26 50.62 -11.70
N ILE A 365 131.01 51.12 -11.67
CA ILE A 365 130.59 52.22 -10.81
C ILE A 365 130.76 51.87 -9.33
N THR A 366 130.37 50.66 -8.90
CA THR A 366 130.53 50.25 -7.49
C THR A 366 132.00 50.18 -7.08
N ARG A 367 132.89 49.77 -8.00
CA ARG A 367 134.34 49.73 -7.78
C ARG A 367 134.92 51.14 -7.61
N LEU A 368 134.51 52.08 -8.46
CA LEU A 368 134.98 53.47 -8.41
C LEU A 368 134.46 54.22 -7.16
N GLU A 369 133.22 53.98 -6.73
CA GLU A 369 132.67 54.54 -5.49
C GLU A 369 133.42 54.06 -4.24
N LYS A 370 133.80 52.78 -4.20
CA LYS A 370 134.64 52.23 -3.13
C LYS A 370 136.02 52.91 -3.07
N SER A 371 136.63 53.17 -4.23
CA SER A 371 137.91 53.91 -4.30
C SER A 371 137.78 55.37 -3.89
N LYS A 372 136.66 56.03 -4.19
CA LYS A 372 136.38 57.41 -3.77
C LYS A 372 136.26 57.50 -2.25
N LYS A 373 135.52 56.58 -1.62
CA LYS A 373 135.35 56.54 -0.16
C LYS A 373 136.68 56.35 0.58
N LEU A 374 137.52 55.44 0.09
CA LEU A 374 138.84 55.16 0.69
C LEU A 374 139.80 56.37 0.62
N ARG A 375 139.75 57.15 -0.49
CA ARG A 375 140.55 58.38 -0.62
C ARG A 375 140.01 59.52 0.24
N SER A 376 138.70 59.58 0.45
CA SER A 376 138.07 60.56 1.36
C SER A 376 138.43 60.28 2.82
N GLU A 377 138.42 59.02 3.26
CA GLU A 377 138.80 58.63 4.62
C GLU A 377 140.27 58.96 4.93
N LYS A 378 141.18 58.76 3.97
CA LYS A 378 142.60 59.16 4.12
C LYS A 378 142.80 60.68 4.22
N LEU A 379 141.92 61.48 3.60
CA LEU A 379 141.98 62.94 3.68
C LEU A 379 141.51 63.44 5.06
N ASP A 380 140.46 62.83 5.61
CA ASP A 380 139.94 63.15 6.95
C ASP A 380 140.93 62.79 8.07
N ASP A 381 141.65 61.67 7.93
CA ASP A 381 142.69 61.29 8.90
C ASP A 381 143.89 62.26 8.88
N TYR A 382 144.27 62.78 7.71
CA TYR A 382 145.32 63.80 7.59
C TYR A 382 144.93 65.13 8.26
N ASN A 383 143.68 65.56 8.08
CA ASN A 383 143.17 66.81 8.67
C ASN A 383 143.05 66.74 10.20
N LYS A 384 142.73 65.57 10.77
CA LYS A 384 142.69 65.38 12.23
C LYS A 384 144.08 65.51 12.88
N ILE A 385 145.14 65.04 12.22
CA ILE A 385 146.52 65.16 12.72
C ILE A 385 146.99 66.63 12.65
N ALA A 386 146.62 67.36 11.59
CA ALA A 386 146.98 68.78 11.41
C ALA A 386 146.34 69.71 12.47
N GLN A 387 145.11 69.42 12.93
CA GLN A 387 144.45 70.22 13.98
C GLN A 387 145.06 70.02 15.37
N SER A 388 145.62 68.84 15.67
CA SER A 388 146.26 68.57 16.98
C SER A 388 147.60 69.29 17.20
N ILE A 389 148.22 69.86 16.17
CA ILE A 389 149.54 70.52 16.25
C ILE A 389 149.42 72.06 16.37
N ALA A 390 148.25 72.65 16.10
CA ALA A 390 148.06 74.10 16.05
C ALA A 390 147.66 74.79 17.38
N GLN A 391 147.38 74.05 18.47
CA GLN A 391 146.95 74.65 19.76
C GLN A 391 147.99 74.59 20.90
N ILE A 392 149.22 74.11 20.64
CA ILE A 392 150.27 73.97 21.68
C ILE A 392 151.44 74.98 21.52
N GLN A 393 151.40 75.92 20.55
CA GLN A 393 152.53 76.85 20.29
C GLN A 393 152.12 78.32 20.04
N VAL A 394 151.41 78.99 20.97
CA VAL A 394 151.55 80.46 21.19
C VAL A 394 151.35 80.82 22.67
N ILE A 395 151.96 80.05 23.56
CA ILE A 395 152.38 80.51 24.90
C ILE A 395 153.88 80.79 24.75
N ASN A 396 154.27 82.03 24.39
CA ASN A 396 155.58 82.69 24.63
C ASN A 396 155.89 83.79 23.58
N ALA A 397 155.39 85.01 23.82
CA ALA A 397 155.94 86.33 23.42
C ALA A 397 154.89 87.41 23.80
N THR A 398 155.09 88.47 24.58
CA THR A 398 156.22 89.07 25.31
C THR A 398 155.64 90.10 26.31
N LEU A 399 156.29 90.25 27.46
CA LEU A 399 156.13 91.29 28.50
C LEU A 399 156.73 92.66 28.09
N LYS A 400 156.20 93.76 28.67
CA LYS A 400 156.74 95.15 28.84
C LYS A 400 156.80 96.09 27.62
N VAL A 401 156.03 97.19 27.62
CA VAL A 401 156.25 98.47 28.36
C VAL A 401 154.92 98.94 28.91
#